data_AF-S4P3R2-F1
#
_entry.id   AF-S4P3R2-F1
#
_cell.length_a   1.000
_cell.length_b   1.000
_cell.length_c   1.000
_cell.angle_alpha   90.00
_cell.angle_beta   90.00
_cell.angle_gamma   90.00
#
_symmetry.space_group_name_H-M   'P 1'
#
loop_
_entity.id
_entity.type
_entity.pdbx_description
1 polymer ?
#
loop_
_entity_poly.entity_id
_entity_poly.type
_entity_poly.pdbx_seq_one_letter_code
_entity_poly.pdbx_strand_id
1 'polypeptide(L)'
;MAYLTQPDYVKYVCSCGQLKPITNLYFCRHCLKIRCGFCICHEVDSHYCANCLENMPSSEARLKKNRCSSCFDCPSCFHTLSTRATFAQPRQDPAAGDAKVENKQAKKMYYLSCFNCRWTSRDVGIPDQPVASGGWPERTNPYTARINQLLDYYKAIAQQEKQEKLDRERKKFAIRGKYITLTDKTGLTGAMARNIAGLPSSESSSSAIANFVPSVASAEVEELPEDYHLREVNLKQGEFN
;
A
#
# COMPACT_ATOMS: atom_id res chain seq x y z
N MET A 1 13.79 -19.36 -25.79
CA MET A 1 14.39 -20.45 -26.59
C MET A 1 13.35 -21.45 -27.12
N ALA A 2 12.31 -21.83 -26.35
CA ALA A 2 11.30 -22.80 -26.81
C ALA A 2 10.49 -22.38 -28.07
N TYR A 3 10.23 -21.08 -28.25
CA TYR A 3 9.41 -20.56 -29.36
C TYR A 3 10.03 -20.77 -30.75
N LEU A 4 11.36 -20.80 -30.86
CA LEU A 4 12.05 -20.90 -32.16
C LEU A 4 12.03 -22.33 -32.73
N THR A 5 12.03 -23.34 -31.85
CA THR A 5 12.20 -24.75 -32.22
C THR A 5 10.93 -25.59 -32.09
N GLN A 6 9.84 -25.03 -31.56
CA GLN A 6 8.59 -25.76 -31.32
C GLN A 6 7.37 -24.98 -31.81
N PRO A 7 7.08 -25.03 -33.11
CA PRO A 7 5.72 -24.79 -33.58
C PRO A 7 4.74 -25.77 -32.89
N ASP A 8 3.55 -25.29 -32.57
CA ASP A 8 2.48 -25.95 -31.79
C ASP A 8 1.80 -27.13 -32.55
N TYR A 9 2.56 -27.95 -33.28
CA TYR A 9 2.04 -29.04 -34.11
C TYR A 9 1.52 -30.24 -33.31
N VAL A 10 2.22 -30.62 -32.23
CA VAL A 10 1.85 -31.78 -31.40
C VAL A 10 1.37 -31.30 -30.04
N LYS A 11 0.12 -31.64 -29.71
CA LYS A 11 -0.53 -31.28 -28.45
C LYS A 11 -1.01 -32.52 -27.72
N TYR A 12 -0.95 -32.48 -26.40
CA TYR A 12 -1.43 -33.53 -25.52
C TYR A 12 -2.68 -33.07 -24.78
N VAL A 13 -3.57 -34.02 -24.48
CA VAL A 13 -4.81 -33.76 -23.75
C VAL A 13 -4.54 -33.89 -22.26
N CYS A 14 -4.81 -32.81 -21.52
CA CYS A 14 -4.86 -32.84 -20.06
C CYS A 14 -6.17 -33.52 -19.58
N SER A 15 -6.18 -34.04 -18.35
CA SER A 15 -7.38 -34.55 -17.68
C SER A 15 -8.60 -33.62 -17.66
N CYS A 16 -8.42 -32.31 -17.85
CA CYS A 16 -9.51 -31.33 -17.94
C CYS A 16 -10.01 -31.10 -19.39
N GLY A 17 -9.49 -31.83 -20.37
CA GLY A 17 -9.85 -31.71 -21.79
C GLY A 17 -9.06 -30.66 -22.58
N GLN A 18 -8.17 -29.88 -21.94
CA GLN A 18 -7.36 -28.88 -22.65
C GLN A 18 -6.19 -29.52 -23.43
N LEU A 19 -6.02 -29.08 -24.68
CA LEU A 19 -4.89 -29.40 -25.54
C LEU A 19 -3.75 -28.39 -25.35
N LYS A 20 -2.58 -28.86 -24.90
CA LYS A 20 -1.37 -28.03 -24.71
C LYS A 20 -0.13 -28.77 -25.22
N PRO A 21 0.91 -28.06 -25.67
CA PRO A 21 2.20 -28.69 -25.98
C PRO A 21 2.82 -29.29 -24.71
N ILE A 22 3.66 -30.31 -24.87
CA ILE A 22 4.28 -31.02 -23.73
C ILE A 22 5.13 -30.09 -22.85
N THR A 23 5.67 -29.00 -23.39
CA THR A 23 6.46 -28.00 -22.67
C THR A 23 5.68 -27.16 -21.67
N ASN A 24 4.35 -27.10 -21.81
CA ASN A 24 3.44 -26.38 -20.90
C ASN A 24 2.65 -27.32 -19.99
N LEU A 25 3.03 -28.60 -19.93
CA LEU A 25 2.37 -29.64 -19.15
C LEU A 25 3.33 -30.18 -18.08
N TYR A 26 2.76 -30.60 -16.95
CA TYR A 26 3.46 -31.15 -15.81
C TYR A 26 3.09 -32.62 -15.62
N PHE A 27 4.07 -33.47 -15.34
CA PHE A 27 3.84 -34.88 -15.02
C PHE A 27 3.75 -35.07 -13.51
N CYS A 28 2.59 -35.53 -13.01
CA CYS A 28 2.42 -35.86 -11.61
C CYS A 28 2.96 -37.26 -11.32
N ARG A 29 4.07 -37.36 -10.59
CA ARG A 29 4.67 -38.64 -10.17
C ARG A 29 3.74 -39.49 -9.29
N HIS A 30 2.90 -38.87 -8.47
CA HIS A 30 2.02 -39.59 -7.53
C HIS A 30 0.83 -40.26 -8.22
N CYS A 31 0.22 -39.60 -9.20
CA CYS A 31 -0.97 -40.10 -9.89
C CYS A 31 -0.68 -40.70 -11.27
N LEU A 32 0.57 -40.59 -11.77
CA LEU A 32 0.99 -40.97 -13.12
C LEU A 32 0.13 -40.34 -14.22
N LYS A 33 -0.30 -39.09 -14.02
CA LYS A 33 -1.17 -38.34 -14.93
C LYS A 33 -0.55 -36.99 -15.29
N ILE A 34 -0.74 -36.56 -16.53
CA ILE A 34 -0.30 -35.26 -17.03
C ILE A 34 -1.34 -34.19 -16.64
N ARG A 35 -0.86 -33.05 -16.13
CA ARG A 35 -1.68 -31.92 -15.69
C ARG A 35 -1.21 -30.64 -16.39
N CYS A 36 -2.13 -29.79 -16.80
CA CYS A 36 -1.78 -28.47 -17.33
C CYS A 36 -1.62 -27.44 -16.19
N GLY A 37 -1.08 -26.27 -16.54
CA GLY A 37 -0.91 -25.15 -15.60
C GLY A 37 -2.19 -24.69 -14.88
N PHE A 38 -3.38 -25.03 -15.38
CA PHE A 38 -4.66 -24.72 -14.72
C PHE A 38 -5.15 -25.83 -13.77
N CYS A 39 -4.67 -27.07 -13.95
CA CYS A 39 -5.03 -28.19 -13.07
C CYS A 39 -4.12 -28.31 -11.85
N ILE A 40 -3.06 -27.52 -11.79
CA ILE A 40 -2.13 -27.43 -10.66
C ILE A 40 -2.42 -26.17 -9.86
N CYS A 41 -2.08 -26.19 -8.58
CA CYS A 41 -2.12 -25.02 -7.72
C CYS A 41 -0.81 -24.24 -7.85
N HIS A 42 -0.89 -22.92 -7.99
CA HIS A 42 0.28 -22.03 -7.98
C HIS A 42 0.49 -21.50 -6.57
N GLU A 43 1.73 -21.56 -6.10
CA GLU A 43 2.13 -21.05 -4.80
C GLU A 43 3.19 -19.96 -4.99
N VAL A 44 3.22 -19.01 -4.04
CA VAL A 44 4.21 -17.94 -4.04
C VAL A 44 5.37 -18.37 -3.17
N ASP A 45 6.53 -18.58 -3.78
CA ASP A 45 7.75 -19.04 -3.09
C ASP A 45 8.64 -17.86 -2.65
N SER A 46 8.91 -16.91 -3.54
CA SER A 46 9.78 -15.75 -3.26
C SER A 46 9.35 -14.48 -3.98
N HIS A 47 9.75 -13.33 -3.43
CA HIS A 47 9.57 -12.03 -4.05
C HIS A 47 10.94 -11.48 -4.45
N TYR A 48 11.08 -10.98 -5.66
CA TYR A 48 12.34 -10.40 -6.11
C TYR A 48 12.12 -9.19 -7.02
N CYS A 49 13.10 -8.30 -7.07
CA CYS A 49 13.09 -7.19 -8.01
C CYS A 49 13.71 -7.65 -9.34
N ALA A 50 13.02 -7.43 -10.46
CA ALA A 50 13.54 -7.78 -11.79
C ALA A 50 14.78 -6.94 -12.20
N ASN A 51 14.99 -5.79 -11.56
CA ASN A 51 16.04 -4.84 -11.94
C ASN A 51 17.35 -5.06 -11.15
N CYS A 52 17.28 -5.16 -9.82
CA CYS A 52 18.47 -5.43 -9.00
C CYS A 52 18.67 -6.92 -8.65
N LEU A 53 17.72 -7.78 -9.02
CA LEU A 53 17.72 -9.23 -8.71
C LEU A 53 17.83 -9.54 -7.21
N GLU A 54 17.45 -8.59 -6.38
CA GLU A 54 17.42 -8.75 -4.93
C GLU A 54 16.16 -9.51 -4.52
N ASN A 55 16.34 -10.55 -3.69
CA ASN A 55 15.27 -11.33 -3.10
C ASN A 55 14.81 -10.65 -1.81
N MET A 56 13.51 -10.34 -1.72
CA MET A 56 12.88 -9.68 -0.58
C MET A 56 12.05 -10.69 0.21
N PRO A 57 12.24 -10.78 1.54
CA PRO A 57 11.40 -11.65 2.37
C PRO A 57 9.95 -11.15 2.37
N SER A 58 8.98 -12.07 2.51
CA SER A 58 7.54 -11.75 2.40
C SER A 58 7.05 -10.69 3.41
N SER A 59 7.65 -10.62 4.60
CA SER A 59 7.34 -9.59 5.60
C SER A 59 7.73 -8.19 5.12
N GLU A 60 8.93 -8.05 4.55
CA GLU A 60 9.43 -6.80 3.99
C GLU A 60 8.66 -6.40 2.73
N ALA A 61 8.36 -7.38 1.85
CA ALA A 61 7.53 -7.14 0.67
C ALA A 61 6.16 -6.57 1.07
N ARG A 62 5.52 -7.13 2.11
CA ARG A 62 4.25 -6.61 2.63
C ARG A 62 4.38 -5.18 3.16
N LEU A 63 5.44 -4.87 3.89
CA LEU A 63 5.68 -3.53 4.45
C LEU A 63 5.94 -2.49 3.34
N LYS A 64 6.76 -2.84 2.35
CA LYS A 64 7.12 -2.00 1.20
C LYS A 64 6.10 -2.04 0.06
N LYS A 65 4.92 -2.64 0.28
CA LYS A 65 3.82 -2.75 -0.71
C LYS A 65 4.27 -3.41 -2.03
N ASN A 66 5.08 -4.47 -1.93
CA ASN A 66 5.66 -5.24 -3.02
C ASN A 66 6.52 -4.40 -3.98
N ARG A 67 7.25 -3.40 -3.45
CA ARG A 67 8.16 -2.54 -4.23
C ARG A 67 9.60 -2.63 -3.71
N CYS A 68 10.54 -2.53 -4.64
CA CYS A 68 11.95 -2.33 -4.32
C CYS A 68 12.16 -0.91 -3.77
N SER A 69 13.05 -0.75 -2.80
CA SER A 69 13.42 0.57 -2.25
C SER A 69 14.48 1.32 -3.08
N SER A 70 15.16 0.62 -3.99
CA SER A 70 16.33 1.14 -4.70
C SER A 70 16.07 1.38 -6.19
N CYS A 71 15.16 0.60 -6.80
CA CYS A 71 14.82 0.71 -8.21
C CYS A 71 13.53 1.51 -8.39
N PHE A 72 13.52 2.38 -9.39
CA PHE A 72 12.37 3.22 -9.73
C PHE A 72 12.05 3.06 -11.21
N ASP A 73 10.78 3.13 -11.58
CA ASP A 73 10.33 3.08 -12.97
C ASP A 73 9.88 4.47 -13.44
N CYS A 74 10.16 4.77 -14.69
CA CYS A 74 9.85 6.05 -15.30
C CYS A 74 8.32 6.23 -15.39
N PRO A 75 7.76 7.35 -14.91
CA PRO A 75 6.32 7.57 -14.94
C PRO A 75 5.74 7.70 -16.36
N SER A 76 6.58 8.05 -17.36
CA SER A 76 6.13 8.26 -18.74
C SER A 76 6.19 7.01 -19.62
N CYS A 77 7.15 6.10 -19.39
CA CYS A 77 7.37 4.95 -20.28
C CYS A 77 7.59 3.60 -19.57
N PHE A 78 7.48 3.56 -18.23
CA PHE A 78 7.65 2.36 -17.40
C PHE A 78 9.01 1.65 -17.52
N HIS A 79 9.98 2.30 -18.15
CA HIS A 79 11.36 1.81 -18.17
C HIS A 79 12.07 2.18 -16.87
N THR A 80 12.95 1.31 -16.39
CA THR A 80 13.68 1.52 -15.15
C THR A 80 14.61 2.73 -15.22
N LEU A 81 14.52 3.58 -14.21
CA LEU A 81 15.30 4.79 -14.06
C LEU A 81 16.73 4.47 -13.60
N SER A 82 17.64 5.35 -13.99
CA SER A 82 19.05 5.28 -13.60
C SER A 82 19.45 6.51 -12.82
N THR A 83 20.23 6.30 -11.75
CA THR A 83 20.81 7.37 -10.95
C THR A 83 22.04 7.94 -11.66
N ARG A 84 22.02 9.24 -11.94
CA ARG A 84 23.16 9.96 -12.53
C ARG A 84 23.73 10.95 -11.53
N ALA A 85 25.06 11.07 -11.53
CA ALA A 85 25.76 12.04 -10.72
C ALA A 85 26.05 13.32 -11.51
N THR A 86 25.93 14.45 -10.84
CA THR A 86 26.40 15.76 -11.32
C THR A 86 27.22 16.40 -10.21
N PHE A 87 28.27 17.13 -10.57
CA PHE A 87 29.02 17.92 -9.62
C PHE A 87 28.39 19.32 -9.57
N ALA A 88 27.70 19.62 -8.47
CA ALA A 88 27.17 20.96 -8.24
C ALA A 88 28.27 21.81 -7.60
N GLN A 89 28.70 22.86 -8.31
CA GLN A 89 29.42 23.97 -7.70
C GLN A 89 28.41 24.75 -6.85
N PRO A 90 28.71 25.10 -5.58
CA PRO A 90 27.81 25.93 -4.80
C PRO A 90 27.60 27.26 -5.54
N ARG A 91 26.34 27.60 -5.86
CA ARG A 91 26.00 28.95 -6.35
C ARG A 91 26.44 29.94 -5.28
N GLN A 92 27.35 30.85 -5.63
CA GLN A 92 27.60 32.04 -4.82
C GLN A 92 26.38 32.94 -4.99
N ASP A 93 25.62 33.15 -3.91
CA ASP A 93 24.61 34.21 -3.90
C ASP A 93 25.33 35.56 -4.00
N PRO A 94 25.10 36.37 -5.06
CA PRO A 94 25.80 37.65 -5.24
C PRO A 94 25.39 38.73 -4.20
N ALA A 95 24.54 38.40 -3.23
CA ALA A 95 24.05 39.33 -2.20
C ALA A 95 24.78 39.21 -0.84
N ALA A 96 25.70 38.24 -0.68
CA ALA A 96 26.50 38.10 0.53
C ALA A 96 27.90 38.69 0.31
N GLY A 97 28.05 39.97 0.64
CA GLY A 97 29.34 40.65 0.65
C GLY A 97 30.36 39.94 1.55
N ASP A 98 31.59 39.85 1.04
CA ASP A 98 32.84 39.56 1.74
C ASP A 98 32.78 38.53 2.88
N ALA A 99 32.69 37.24 2.51
CA ALA A 99 33.13 36.15 3.38
C ALA A 99 34.03 35.20 2.59
N LYS A 100 35.27 35.06 3.11
CA LYS A 100 36.38 34.21 2.68
C LYS A 100 36.02 33.07 1.71
N VAL A 101 36.70 33.06 0.57
CA VAL A 101 36.74 31.95 -0.40
C VAL A 101 37.44 30.75 0.25
N GLU A 102 36.71 30.01 1.08
CA GLU A 102 37.09 28.65 1.43
C GLU A 102 36.74 27.73 0.25
N ASN A 103 37.71 26.91 -0.12
CA ASN A 103 37.70 25.98 -1.24
C ASN A 103 36.60 24.90 -1.04
N LYS A 104 35.33 25.27 -1.28
CA LYS A 104 34.19 24.36 -1.18
C LYS A 104 34.24 23.37 -2.33
N GLN A 105 34.79 22.19 -2.04
CA GLN A 105 34.84 21.05 -2.96
C GLN A 105 33.46 20.80 -3.59
N ALA A 106 33.44 20.55 -4.90
CA ALA A 106 32.21 20.26 -5.64
C ALA A 106 31.48 19.06 -5.04
N LYS A 107 30.25 19.27 -4.56
CA LYS A 107 29.46 18.21 -3.93
C LYS A 107 28.83 17.35 -5.02
N LYS A 108 29.02 16.03 -4.93
CA LYS A 108 28.33 15.06 -5.79
C LYS A 108 26.84 15.08 -5.44
N MET A 109 26.02 15.36 -6.44
CA MET A 109 24.57 15.37 -6.36
C MET A 109 24.00 14.38 -7.37
N TYR A 110 22.91 13.71 -7.02
CA TYR A 110 22.32 12.65 -7.81
C TYR A 110 20.91 13.04 -8.28
N TYR A 111 20.59 12.74 -9.54
CA TYR A 111 19.26 12.88 -10.14
C TYR A 111 18.86 11.58 -10.85
N LEU A 112 17.56 11.32 -10.99
CA LEU A 112 17.06 10.16 -11.73
C LEU A 112 16.84 10.53 -13.20
N SER A 113 17.16 9.60 -14.10
CA SER A 113 16.93 9.79 -15.54
C SER A 113 16.54 8.50 -16.24
N CYS A 114 15.67 8.63 -17.24
CA CYS A 114 15.25 7.54 -18.10
C CYS A 114 16.07 7.53 -19.40
N PHE A 115 16.65 6.38 -19.76
CA PHE A 115 17.38 6.23 -21.03
C PHE A 115 16.46 6.18 -22.27
N ASN A 116 15.22 5.71 -22.10
CA ASN A 116 14.27 5.54 -23.20
C ASN A 116 13.63 6.88 -23.65
N CYS A 117 12.93 7.59 -22.74
CA CYS A 117 12.22 8.83 -23.06
C CYS A 117 12.93 10.12 -22.64
N ARG A 118 14.13 10.03 -22.06
CA ARG A 118 14.92 11.17 -21.54
C ARG A 118 14.28 11.98 -20.41
N TRP A 119 13.19 11.50 -19.82
CA TRP A 119 12.60 12.09 -18.62
C TRP A 119 13.63 12.15 -17.48
N THR A 120 13.62 13.25 -16.73
CA THR A 120 14.47 13.44 -15.55
C THR A 120 13.65 13.83 -14.31
N SER A 121 14.17 13.51 -13.12
CA SER A 121 13.54 13.96 -11.86
C SER A 121 13.48 15.48 -11.73
N ARG A 122 14.34 16.20 -12.46
CA ARG A 122 14.35 17.67 -12.48
C ARG A 122 13.18 18.25 -13.25
N ASP A 123 12.65 17.53 -14.25
CA ASP A 123 11.51 17.98 -15.07
C ASP A 123 10.25 18.19 -14.23
N VAL A 124 10.13 17.48 -13.11
CA VAL A 124 9.02 17.55 -12.15
C VAL A 124 9.41 18.26 -10.84
N GLY A 125 10.55 18.95 -10.83
CA GLY A 125 11.00 19.74 -9.68
C GLY A 125 11.48 18.94 -8.46
N ILE A 126 11.79 17.65 -8.60
CA ILE A 126 12.38 16.87 -7.49
C ILE A 126 13.84 17.29 -7.30
N PRO A 127 14.24 17.76 -6.11
CA PRO A 127 15.61 18.23 -5.87
C PRO A 127 16.61 17.07 -5.90
N ASP A 128 17.79 17.35 -6.46
CA ASP A 128 18.90 16.40 -6.48
C ASP A 128 19.29 15.97 -5.06
N GLN A 129 19.60 14.69 -4.89
CA GLN A 129 19.93 14.10 -3.61
C GLN A 129 21.44 14.01 -3.39
N PRO A 130 21.96 14.23 -2.17
CA PRO A 130 23.39 14.07 -1.89
C PRO A 130 23.84 12.60 -1.80
N VAL A 131 22.89 11.66 -1.68
CA VAL A 131 23.14 10.21 -1.60
C VAL A 131 22.47 9.53 -2.80
N ALA A 132 23.14 8.53 -3.38
CA ALA A 132 22.69 7.86 -4.60
C ALA A 132 21.41 7.00 -4.41
N SER A 133 21.23 6.44 -3.20
CA SER A 133 20.14 5.51 -2.87
C SER A 133 19.51 5.87 -1.52
N GLY A 134 18.19 5.68 -1.40
CA GLY A 134 17.46 5.80 -0.13
C GLY A 134 17.05 7.21 0.31
N GLY A 135 17.48 8.27 -0.40
CA GLY A 135 17.11 9.66 -0.11
C GLY A 135 15.96 10.21 -0.96
N TRP A 136 15.35 9.39 -1.83
CA TRP A 136 14.33 9.85 -2.76
C TRP A 136 13.00 10.12 -2.03
N PRO A 137 12.40 11.32 -2.18
CA PRO A 137 11.17 11.66 -1.49
C PRO A 137 10.00 10.82 -2.01
N GLU A 138 9.27 10.18 -1.10
CA GLU A 138 8.01 9.50 -1.42
C GLU A 138 6.82 10.40 -1.01
N ARG A 139 5.85 10.57 -1.92
CA ARG A 139 4.62 11.31 -1.61
C ARG A 139 3.76 10.46 -0.69
N THR A 140 3.55 10.94 0.53
CA THR A 140 2.58 10.33 1.45
C THR A 140 1.15 10.61 0.98
N ASN A 141 0.23 9.69 1.22
CA ASN A 141 -1.18 9.90 0.86
C ASN A 141 -1.76 10.98 1.80
N PRO A 142 -2.30 12.10 1.27
CA PRO A 142 -2.88 13.19 2.07
C PRO A 142 -3.95 12.72 3.06
N TYR A 143 -4.71 11.68 2.68
CA TYR A 143 -5.84 11.18 3.47
C TYR A 143 -5.48 10.02 4.41
N THR A 144 -4.18 9.73 4.62
CA THR A 144 -3.73 8.61 5.47
C THR A 144 -4.31 8.69 6.89
N ALA A 145 -4.30 9.88 7.50
CA ALA A 145 -4.84 10.09 8.84
C ALA A 145 -6.35 9.78 8.90
N ARG A 146 -7.11 10.21 7.89
CA ARG A 146 -8.55 9.97 7.81
C ARG A 146 -8.88 8.49 7.63
N ILE A 147 -8.10 7.78 6.81
CA ILE A 147 -8.25 6.33 6.62
C ILE A 147 -8.03 5.61 7.95
N ASN A 148 -7.01 5.98 8.72
CA ASN A 148 -6.75 5.36 10.02
C ASN A 148 -7.90 5.61 11.01
N GLN A 149 -8.44 6.84 11.06
CA GLN A 149 -9.61 7.16 11.88
C GLN A 149 -10.83 6.29 11.52
N LEU A 150 -11.11 6.10 10.22
CA LEU A 150 -12.20 5.25 9.75
C LEU A 150 -11.97 3.78 10.13
N LEU A 151 -10.75 3.28 9.95
CA LEU A 151 -10.41 1.92 10.34
C LEU A 151 -10.63 1.69 11.84
N ASP A 152 -10.23 2.64 12.68
CA ASP A 152 -10.38 2.51 14.13
C ASP A 152 -11.84 2.64 14.57
N TYR A 153 -12.62 3.52 13.92
CA TYR A 153 -14.06 3.62 14.11
C TYR A 153 -14.79 2.29 13.80
N TYR A 154 -14.56 1.72 12.62
CA TYR A 154 -15.23 0.46 12.24
C TYR A 154 -14.73 -0.75 13.03
N LYS A 155 -13.45 -0.78 13.45
CA LYS A 155 -12.96 -1.80 14.39
C LYS A 155 -13.70 -1.72 15.72
N ALA A 156 -13.93 -0.52 16.24
CA ALA A 156 -14.66 -0.34 17.50
C ALA A 156 -16.12 -0.79 17.39
N ILE A 157 -16.81 -0.47 16.29
CA ILE A 157 -18.17 -0.98 16.02
C ILE A 157 -18.17 -2.50 15.96
N ALA A 158 -17.27 -3.10 15.19
CA ALA A 158 -17.20 -4.56 15.06
C ALA A 158 -16.89 -5.24 16.40
N GLN A 159 -16.10 -4.62 17.28
CA GLN A 159 -15.83 -5.10 18.63
C GLN A 159 -17.08 -5.01 19.53
N GLN A 160 -17.83 -3.91 19.44
CA GLN A 160 -19.08 -3.74 20.18
C GLN A 160 -20.13 -4.78 19.73
N GLU A 161 -20.36 -4.94 18.42
CA GLU A 161 -21.29 -5.95 17.89
C GLU A 161 -20.91 -7.37 18.32
N LYS A 162 -19.61 -7.68 18.32
CA LYS A 162 -19.09 -8.97 18.80
C LYS A 162 -19.38 -9.17 20.29
N GLN A 163 -19.16 -8.15 21.12
CA GLN A 163 -19.43 -8.18 22.56
C GLN A 163 -20.94 -8.36 22.83
N GLU A 164 -21.78 -7.60 22.14
CA GLU A 164 -23.24 -7.71 22.25
C GLU A 164 -23.76 -9.10 21.83
N LYS A 165 -23.19 -9.69 20.78
CA LYS A 165 -23.51 -11.06 20.35
C LYS A 165 -23.14 -12.07 21.43
N LEU A 166 -21.95 -11.97 22.02
CA LEU A 166 -21.51 -12.85 23.11
C LEU A 166 -22.40 -12.70 24.34
N ASP A 167 -22.78 -11.48 24.71
CA ASP A 167 -23.67 -11.25 25.85
C ASP A 167 -25.09 -11.74 25.58
N ARG A 168 -25.58 -11.63 24.34
CA ARG A 168 -26.86 -12.21 23.91
C ARG A 168 -26.83 -13.74 23.98
N GLU A 169 -25.74 -14.38 23.55
CA GLU A 169 -25.54 -15.82 23.67
C GLU A 169 -25.50 -16.25 25.14
N ARG A 170 -24.73 -15.56 25.99
CA ARG A 170 -24.69 -15.79 27.44
C ARG A 170 -26.08 -15.73 28.08
N LYS A 171 -26.90 -14.73 27.72
CA LYS A 171 -28.29 -14.60 28.19
C LYS A 171 -29.17 -15.77 27.76
N LYS A 172 -29.02 -16.28 26.53
CA LYS A 172 -29.75 -17.48 26.07
C LYS A 172 -29.39 -18.73 26.87
N PHE A 173 -28.12 -18.90 27.24
CA PHE A 173 -27.68 -20.02 28.08
C PHE A 173 -28.11 -19.85 29.55
N ALA A 174 -28.11 -18.63 30.09
CA ALA A 174 -28.57 -18.34 31.45
C ALA A 174 -30.06 -18.63 31.64
N ILE A 175 -30.91 -18.28 30.67
CA ILE A 175 -32.37 -18.55 30.71
C ILE A 175 -32.68 -20.06 30.67
N ARG A 176 -31.80 -20.88 30.08
CA ARG A 176 -32.00 -22.33 29.94
C ARG A 176 -31.42 -23.16 31.10
N GLY A 177 -30.67 -22.53 32.00
CA GLY A 177 -30.12 -23.16 33.21
C GLY A 177 -31.14 -23.14 34.35
N LYS A 178 -31.42 -24.31 34.95
CA LYS A 178 -32.35 -24.47 36.09
C LYS A 178 -31.82 -23.89 37.43
N TYR A 179 -30.71 -23.15 37.41
CA TYR A 179 -30.09 -22.59 38.61
C TYR A 179 -30.17 -21.07 38.57
N ILE A 180 -30.92 -20.51 39.53
CA ILE A 180 -30.94 -19.08 39.85
C ILE A 180 -29.49 -18.62 40.07
N THR A 181 -29.08 -17.56 39.38
CA THR A 181 -27.76 -16.97 39.59
C THR A 181 -27.76 -16.22 40.93
N LEU A 182 -26.66 -16.19 41.67
CA LEU A 182 -26.58 -15.57 43.00
C LEU A 182 -27.07 -14.10 43.03
N THR A 183 -26.96 -13.43 41.89
CA THR A 183 -27.48 -12.08 41.59
C THR A 183 -29.00 -11.96 41.65
N ASP A 184 -29.75 -13.02 41.34
CA ASP A 184 -31.22 -13.00 41.37
C ASP A 184 -31.79 -13.05 42.80
N LYS A 185 -31.02 -13.57 43.77
CA LYS A 185 -31.45 -13.67 45.18
C LYS A 185 -31.19 -12.40 46.01
N THR A 186 -30.19 -11.62 45.63
CA THR A 186 -29.77 -10.43 46.40
C THR A 186 -30.16 -9.12 45.73
N GLY A 187 -30.71 -9.15 44.50
CA GLY A 187 -31.01 -7.95 43.71
C GLY A 187 -29.80 -7.11 43.33
N LEU A 188 -28.59 -7.53 43.73
CA LEU A 188 -27.36 -6.77 43.59
C LEU A 188 -26.66 -7.16 42.29
N THR A 189 -27.09 -6.56 41.19
CA THR A 189 -26.42 -6.78 39.90
C THR A 189 -24.96 -6.30 39.98
N GLY A 190 -24.05 -6.95 39.25
CA GLY A 190 -22.63 -6.53 39.21
C GLY A 190 -22.43 -5.07 38.74
N ALA A 191 -23.38 -4.50 38.02
CA ALA A 191 -23.41 -3.08 37.68
C ALA A 191 -23.73 -2.20 38.90
N MET A 192 -24.69 -2.60 39.74
CA MET A 192 -25.08 -1.88 40.95
C MET A 192 -24.00 -1.94 42.03
N ALA A 193 -23.32 -3.08 42.18
CA ALA A 193 -22.17 -3.22 43.08
C ALA A 193 -20.99 -2.30 42.68
N ARG A 194 -20.74 -2.11 41.37
CA ARG A 194 -19.71 -1.17 40.88
C ARG A 194 -20.10 0.29 41.11
N ASN A 195 -21.35 0.67 40.89
CA ASN A 195 -21.84 2.01 41.19
C ASN A 195 -21.74 2.35 42.68
N ILE A 196 -22.07 1.40 43.58
CA ILE A 196 -21.91 1.58 45.04
C ILE A 196 -20.43 1.73 45.42
N ALA A 197 -19.53 1.05 44.71
CA ALA A 197 -18.08 1.13 44.91
C ALA A 197 -17.40 2.33 44.20
N GLY A 198 -18.18 3.26 43.61
CA GLY A 198 -17.64 4.44 42.91
C GLY A 198 -16.85 4.12 41.63
N LEU A 199 -16.99 2.91 41.09
CA LEU A 199 -16.33 2.47 39.86
C LEU A 199 -17.24 2.82 38.66
N PRO A 200 -16.69 3.36 37.56
CA PRO A 200 -17.50 3.77 36.41
C PRO A 200 -18.31 2.59 35.84
N SER A 201 -19.56 2.86 35.48
CA SER A 201 -20.39 1.92 34.75
C SER A 201 -19.70 1.56 33.44
N SER A 202 -19.57 0.26 33.17
CA SER A 202 -19.00 -0.26 31.93
C SER A 202 -19.99 -0.08 30.77
N GLU A 203 -20.44 1.14 30.51
CA GLU A 203 -20.96 1.47 29.19
C GLU A 203 -19.74 1.59 28.27
N SER A 204 -19.40 0.48 27.64
CA SER A 204 -18.25 0.35 26.75
C SER A 204 -18.54 1.00 25.39
N SER A 205 -19.05 2.23 25.37
CA SER A 205 -19.00 3.02 24.15
C SER A 205 -17.54 3.44 23.96
N SER A 206 -16.89 2.83 22.97
CA SER A 206 -15.48 3.14 22.71
C SER A 206 -15.39 4.63 22.38
N SER A 207 -14.43 5.36 22.98
CA SER A 207 -14.21 6.79 22.71
C SER A 207 -13.99 7.09 21.21
N ALA A 208 -13.52 6.09 20.46
CA ALA A 208 -13.40 6.13 19.00
C ALA A 208 -14.76 6.25 18.27
N ILE A 209 -15.84 5.70 18.82
CA ILE A 209 -17.20 5.79 18.26
C ILE A 209 -17.80 7.16 18.60
N ALA A 210 -17.64 7.62 19.83
CA ALA A 210 -18.22 8.87 20.31
C ALA A 210 -17.63 10.12 19.64
N ASN A 211 -16.34 10.08 19.27
CA ASN A 211 -15.61 11.24 18.74
C ASN A 211 -15.47 11.26 17.20
N PHE A 212 -16.14 10.35 16.49
CA PHE A 212 -16.01 10.27 15.02
C PHE A 212 -16.91 11.30 14.32
N VAL A 213 -16.30 12.18 13.52
CA VAL A 213 -17.02 13.19 12.72
C VAL A 213 -17.19 12.68 11.27
N PRO A 214 -18.44 12.57 10.76
CA PRO A 214 -18.69 12.17 9.38
C PRO A 214 -18.24 13.26 8.39
N SER A 215 -17.96 12.86 7.15
CA SER A 215 -17.65 13.81 6.08
C SER A 215 -18.88 14.67 5.76
N VAL A 216 -18.68 15.98 5.69
CA VAL A 216 -19.73 16.93 5.32
C VAL A 216 -19.84 16.97 3.80
N ALA A 217 -21.05 16.81 3.28
CA ALA A 217 -21.32 16.99 1.86
C ALA A 217 -21.30 18.49 1.53
N SER A 218 -20.49 18.89 0.54
CA SER A 218 -20.51 20.25 0.01
C SER A 218 -21.67 20.40 -0.97
N ALA A 219 -22.50 21.44 -0.80
CA ALA A 219 -23.61 21.74 -1.72
C ALA A 219 -23.10 22.30 -3.05
N GLU A 220 -22.00 23.05 -3.00
CA GLU A 220 -21.31 23.63 -4.14
C GLU A 220 -19.90 23.03 -4.20
N VAL A 221 -19.50 22.61 -5.39
CA VAL A 221 -18.16 22.07 -5.67
C VAL A 221 -17.44 23.12 -6.51
N GLU A 222 -16.13 23.24 -6.32
CA GLU A 222 -15.29 24.17 -7.10
C GLU A 222 -15.53 23.96 -8.60
N GLU A 223 -16.00 25.02 -9.27
CA GLU A 223 -16.25 25.01 -10.70
C GLU A 223 -14.94 24.95 -11.47
N LEU A 224 -15.00 24.48 -12.71
CA LEU A 224 -13.82 24.41 -13.57
C LEU A 224 -13.26 25.83 -13.77
N PRO A 225 -11.96 26.08 -13.52
CA PRO A 225 -11.39 27.41 -13.71
C PRO A 225 -11.57 27.90 -15.16
N GLU A 226 -11.96 29.16 -15.33
CA GLU A 226 -12.27 29.76 -16.64
C GLU A 226 -11.08 29.69 -17.63
N ASP A 227 -9.86 29.66 -17.10
CA ASP A 227 -8.60 29.52 -17.85
C ASP A 227 -8.58 28.31 -18.80
N TYR A 228 -9.30 27.24 -18.45
CA TYR A 228 -9.35 26.01 -19.26
C TYR A 228 -10.09 26.19 -20.59
N HIS A 229 -10.97 27.21 -20.71
CA HIS A 229 -11.76 27.44 -21.92
C HIS A 229 -11.00 28.20 -23.00
N LEU A 230 -10.01 29.01 -22.62
CA LEU A 230 -9.31 29.94 -23.52
C LEU A 230 -7.84 29.55 -23.79
N ARG A 231 -7.26 28.68 -22.96
CA ARG A 231 -5.84 28.31 -23.05
C ARG A 231 -5.63 27.09 -23.96
N GLU A 232 -4.62 27.18 -24.82
CA GLU A 232 -4.16 26.02 -25.60
C GLU A 232 -3.53 24.96 -24.70
N VAL A 233 -3.91 23.70 -24.89
CA VAL A 233 -3.47 22.58 -24.05
C VAL A 233 -2.20 21.95 -24.60
N ASN A 234 -1.12 21.95 -23.80
CA ASN A 234 0.12 21.25 -24.16
C ASN A 234 0.07 19.77 -23.74
N LEU A 235 -0.09 18.88 -24.72
CA LEU A 235 -0.15 17.43 -24.51
C LEU A 235 1.17 16.80 -23.99
N LYS A 236 2.31 17.52 -24.05
CA LYS A 236 3.62 16.97 -23.65
C LYS A 236 3.95 17.13 -22.18
N GLN A 237 3.49 18.21 -21.54
CA GLN A 237 3.86 18.52 -20.16
C GLN A 237 2.75 18.24 -19.15
N GLY A 238 1.49 18.11 -19.58
CA GLY A 238 0.38 17.93 -18.63
C GLY A 238 0.26 19.06 -17.61
N GLU A 239 0.95 20.18 -17.84
CA GLU A 239 0.92 21.40 -17.05
C GLU A 239 0.38 22.53 -17.93
N PHE A 240 -0.50 23.33 -17.34
CA PHE A 240 -1.07 24.52 -17.94
C PHE A 240 -0.03 25.64 -17.83
N ASN A 241 0.52 26.11 -18.96
CA ASN A 241 1.43 27.27 -19.02
C ASN A 241 0.79 28.51 -18.42
#